data_AF-A0A7X6LZK9-F1
#
_entry.id   AF-A0A7X6LZK9-F1
#
_cell.length_a   1.000
_cell.length_b   1.000
_cell.length_c   1.000
_cell.angle_alpha   90.00
_cell.angle_beta   90.00
_cell.angle_gamma   90.00
#
_symmetry.space_group_name_H-M   'P 1'
#
loop_
_entity.id
_entity.type
_entity.pdbx_description
1 polymer ?
#
loop_
_entity_poly.entity_id
_entity_poly.type
_entity_poly.pdbx_seq_one_letter_code
_entity_poly.pdbx_strand_id
1 'polypeptide(L)'
;MTEPTPPPAQRRPAWQQRLLDRIQDLPDDRGRLLREGYDTPPGAGELAMLAWRTQLLQLAADRSEIEARAHALGIPHAEIADARAAGSRGRRADLRPAPGADTVRERVQSWVADDVWQMQHMAAIDVAHRMRAVTDAPRFEPEPGMVAQFERNLSALWIRAGNLADAIGLTVAESAGMWARTSSDWQRILDATTQTYDNQALEERWRVYARPGIETSVMRDATAITLRVDAAPAEHPVRIPTPHAMKTAAAAALLSRPATGADTGADAIDRALPAEADHTHWDTATPTGLPSHPGHNHDAGTQL
;
A
#
# COMPACT_ATOMS: atom_id res chain seq x y z
N MET A 1 44.31 2.28 -26.50
CA MET A 1 43.34 1.62 -25.59
C MET A 1 42.26 2.62 -25.30
N THR A 2 41.10 2.48 -25.93
CA THR A 2 39.90 3.28 -25.64
C THR A 2 39.19 2.62 -24.47
N GLU A 3 39.10 3.32 -23.33
CA GLU A 3 38.26 2.87 -22.22
C GLU A 3 36.79 2.78 -22.70
N PRO A 4 36.07 1.71 -22.33
CA PRO A 4 34.65 1.62 -22.62
C PRO A 4 33.92 2.67 -21.80
N THR A 5 33.37 3.69 -22.48
CA THR A 5 32.42 4.63 -21.89
C THR A 5 31.28 3.82 -21.25
N PRO A 6 31.02 3.95 -19.94
CA PRO A 6 29.89 3.27 -19.32
C PRO A 6 28.60 3.69 -20.03
N PRO A 7 27.63 2.77 -20.21
CA PRO A 7 26.37 3.11 -20.83
C PRO A 7 25.73 4.28 -20.05
N PRO A 8 25.09 5.24 -20.74
CA PRO A 8 24.39 6.31 -20.04
C PRO A 8 23.38 5.67 -19.09
N ALA A 9 23.53 5.93 -17.79
CA ALA A 9 22.58 5.46 -16.78
C ALA A 9 21.18 5.85 -17.24
N GLN A 10 20.31 4.85 -17.42
CA GLN A 10 18.97 5.07 -17.96
C GLN A 10 18.25 6.05 -17.04
N ARG A 11 18.05 7.28 -17.53
CA ARG A 11 17.50 8.37 -16.72
C ARG A 11 16.06 8.02 -16.37
N ARG A 12 15.83 7.77 -15.10
CA ARG A 12 14.52 7.49 -14.52
C ARG A 12 13.53 8.64 -14.77
N PRO A 13 12.24 8.36 -15.00
CA PRO A 13 11.21 9.39 -15.04
C PRO A 13 11.12 10.19 -13.72
N ALA A 14 10.88 11.50 -13.80
CA ALA A 14 10.91 12.39 -12.63
C ALA A 14 9.93 11.97 -11.51
N TRP A 15 8.77 11.41 -11.87
CA TRP A 15 7.79 10.93 -10.89
C TRP A 15 8.31 9.75 -10.05
N GLN A 16 9.10 8.83 -10.63
CA GLN A 16 9.70 7.71 -9.90
C GLN A 16 10.78 8.22 -8.95
N GLN A 17 11.58 9.20 -9.39
CA GLN A 17 12.57 9.82 -8.52
C GLN A 17 11.90 10.45 -7.31
N ARG A 18 10.81 11.20 -7.52
CA ARG A 18 10.06 11.84 -6.43
C ARG A 18 9.39 10.85 -5.48
N LEU A 19 9.04 9.66 -5.97
CA LEU A 19 8.55 8.58 -5.11
C LEU A 19 9.66 8.10 -4.17
N LEU A 20 10.88 7.91 -4.67
CA LEU A 20 12.04 7.58 -3.83
C LEU A 20 12.43 8.72 -2.90
N ASP A 21 12.37 9.96 -3.36
CA ASP A 21 12.64 11.14 -2.54
C ASP A 21 11.68 11.18 -1.34
N ARG A 22 10.39 10.89 -1.57
CA ARG A 22 9.39 10.81 -0.49
C ARG A 22 9.63 9.62 0.46
N ILE A 23 10.09 8.47 -0.04
CA ILE A 23 10.55 7.35 0.81
C ILE A 23 11.74 7.77 1.68
N GLN A 24 12.66 8.58 1.14
CA GLN A 24 13.81 9.09 1.87
C GLN A 24 13.42 10.14 2.92
N ASP A 25 12.49 11.04 2.63
CA ASP A 25 12.12 12.12 3.54
C ASP A 25 11.34 11.64 4.77
N LEU A 26 10.51 10.58 4.66
CA LEU A 26 9.67 10.09 5.76
C LEU A 26 10.47 9.61 7.00
N PRO A 27 11.54 8.80 6.88
CA PRO A 27 12.40 8.46 8.02
C PRO A 27 13.08 9.69 8.65
N ASP A 28 13.47 10.68 7.85
CA ASP A 28 14.05 11.92 8.37
C ASP A 28 13.01 12.73 9.16
N ASP A 29 11.79 12.89 8.63
CA ASP A 29 10.68 13.55 9.32
C ASP A 29 10.33 12.87 10.64
N ARG A 30 10.30 11.52 10.67
CA ARG A 30 10.15 10.76 11.90
C ARG A 30 11.30 11.02 12.88
N GLY A 31 12.54 11.02 12.40
CA GLY A 31 13.73 11.29 13.21
C GLY A 31 13.72 12.70 13.80
N ARG A 32 13.26 13.69 13.04
CA ARG A 32 13.04 15.06 13.50
C ARG A 32 11.96 15.13 14.57
N LEU A 33 10.80 14.53 14.33
CA LEU A 33 9.69 14.53 15.29
C LEU A 33 10.06 13.84 16.62
N LEU A 34 10.90 12.80 16.57
CA LEU A 34 11.44 12.16 17.78
C LEU A 34 12.40 13.06 18.56
N ARG A 35 13.22 13.88 17.87
CA ARG A 35 14.15 14.83 18.49
C ARG A 35 13.45 16.06 19.06
N GLU A 36 12.46 16.57 18.34
CA GLU A 36 11.63 17.70 18.76
C GLU A 36 10.77 17.33 19.98
N GLY A 37 10.29 16.08 20.03
CA GLY A 37 9.43 15.61 21.11
C GLY A 37 8.03 16.23 21.00
N TYR A 38 7.37 16.43 22.14
CA TYR A 38 6.08 17.10 22.21
C TYR A 38 6.17 18.30 23.15
N ASP A 39 5.62 19.44 22.73
CA ASP A 39 5.50 20.61 23.60
C ASP A 39 4.47 20.34 24.69
N THR A 40 4.76 20.80 25.90
CA THR A 40 3.89 20.60 27.07
C THR A 40 3.31 21.93 27.56
N PRO A 41 2.23 22.44 26.94
CA PRO A 41 1.50 23.56 27.51
C PRO A 41 1.00 23.21 28.92
N PRO A 42 0.94 24.17 29.85
CA PRO A 42 0.39 23.93 31.18
C PRO A 42 -1.04 23.36 31.09
N GLY A 43 -1.26 22.18 31.69
CA GLY A 43 -2.58 21.51 31.72
C GLY A 43 -2.96 20.68 30.50
N ALA A 44 -2.13 20.59 29.45
CA ALA A 44 -2.44 19.86 28.20
C ALA A 44 -1.44 18.76 27.84
N GLY A 45 -0.57 18.35 28.76
CA GLY A 45 0.54 17.45 28.46
C GLY A 45 0.14 16.07 27.91
N GLU A 46 -0.95 15.48 28.40
CA GLU A 46 -1.42 14.17 27.93
C GLU A 46 -1.96 14.23 26.49
N LEU A 47 -2.72 15.27 26.15
CA LEU A 47 -3.24 15.48 24.79
C LEU A 47 -2.10 15.75 23.80
N ALA A 48 -1.11 16.55 24.19
CA ALA A 48 0.06 16.80 23.35
C ALA A 48 0.88 15.53 23.11
N MET A 49 1.07 14.71 24.15
CA MET A 49 1.71 13.40 24.02
C MET A 49 0.93 12.45 23.11
N LEU A 50 -0.40 12.40 23.23
CA LEU A 50 -1.24 11.58 22.37
C LEU A 50 -1.15 12.02 20.91
N ALA A 51 -1.26 13.31 20.63
CA ALA A 51 -1.14 13.87 19.28
C ALA A 51 0.22 13.53 18.64
N TRP A 52 1.31 13.69 19.41
CA TRP A 52 2.66 13.33 18.96
C TRP A 52 2.80 11.82 18.67
N ARG A 53 2.28 10.95 19.53
CA ARG A 53 2.25 9.50 19.29
C ARG A 53 1.45 9.13 18.05
N THR A 54 0.28 9.74 17.86
CA THR A 54 -0.54 9.55 16.66
C THR A 54 0.20 9.99 15.41
N GLN A 55 0.91 11.12 15.44
CA GLN A 55 1.71 11.58 14.30
C GLN A 55 2.87 10.61 14.00
N LEU A 56 3.54 10.06 15.01
CA LEU A 56 4.55 9.02 14.81
C LEU A 56 3.99 7.74 14.19
N LEU A 57 2.78 7.33 14.60
CA LEU A 57 2.09 6.18 14.00
C LEU A 57 1.72 6.47 12.55
N GLN A 58 1.21 7.68 12.26
CA GLN A 58 0.89 8.10 10.91
C GLN A 58 2.11 8.07 9.99
N LEU A 59 3.25 8.64 10.39
CA LEU A 59 4.48 8.60 9.59
C LEU A 59 4.98 7.17 9.33
N ALA A 60 4.79 6.25 10.29
CA ALA A 60 5.15 4.85 10.09
C ALA A 60 4.21 4.17 9.08
N ALA A 61 2.91 4.45 9.15
CA ALA A 61 1.91 3.96 8.20
C ALA A 61 2.17 4.52 6.79
N ASP A 62 2.40 5.82 6.66
CA ASP A 62 2.71 6.50 5.41
C ASP A 62 3.96 5.90 4.74
N ARG A 63 5.00 5.59 5.54
CA ARG A 63 6.20 4.93 5.04
C ARG A 63 5.89 3.53 4.49
N SER A 64 5.17 2.71 5.25
CA SER A 64 4.81 1.37 4.80
C SER A 64 3.97 1.42 3.52
N GLU A 65 3.02 2.36 3.43
CA GLU A 65 2.17 2.53 2.26
C GLU A 65 2.96 2.97 1.02
N ILE A 66 3.89 3.92 1.17
CA ILE A 66 4.68 4.40 0.03
C ILE A 66 5.73 3.39 -0.45
N GLU A 67 6.30 2.59 0.46
CA GLU A 67 7.21 1.50 0.10
C GLU A 67 6.46 0.38 -0.64
N ALA A 68 5.26 0.02 -0.15
CA ALA A 68 4.38 -0.92 -0.84
C ALA A 68 3.98 -0.43 -2.24
N ARG A 69 3.68 0.87 -2.38
CA ARG A 69 3.45 1.51 -3.68
C ARG A 69 4.66 1.41 -4.60
N ALA A 70 5.85 1.76 -4.12
CA ALA A 70 7.06 1.71 -4.93
C ALA A 70 7.35 0.28 -5.43
N HIS A 71 7.19 -0.71 -4.56
CA HIS A 71 7.30 -2.12 -4.92
C HIS A 71 6.25 -2.53 -5.97
N ALA A 72 4.98 -2.14 -5.77
CA ALA A 72 3.89 -2.42 -6.69
C ALA A 72 4.11 -1.81 -8.09
N LEU A 73 4.74 -0.64 -8.16
CA LEU A 73 5.13 0.03 -9.40
C LEU A 73 6.45 -0.50 -9.99
N GLY A 74 7.08 -1.48 -9.34
CA GLY A 74 8.24 -2.19 -9.85
C GLY A 74 9.59 -1.53 -9.61
N ILE A 75 9.67 -0.60 -8.67
CA ILE A 75 10.96 -0.08 -8.22
C ILE A 75 11.70 -1.21 -7.48
N PRO A 76 12.98 -1.49 -7.81
CA PRO A 76 13.74 -2.55 -7.16
C PRO A 76 13.85 -2.36 -5.64
N HIS A 77 13.76 -3.45 -4.88
CA HIS A 77 13.87 -3.42 -3.41
C HIS A 77 15.17 -2.78 -2.92
N ALA A 78 16.29 -2.99 -3.64
CA ALA A 78 17.57 -2.39 -3.28
C ALA A 78 17.50 -0.86 -3.26
N GLU A 79 16.84 -0.25 -4.25
CA GLU A 79 16.73 1.20 -4.33
C GLU A 79 15.79 1.78 -3.28
N ILE A 80 14.68 1.08 -2.99
CA ILE A 80 13.77 1.44 -1.89
C ILE A 80 14.55 1.39 -0.56
N ALA A 81 15.35 0.34 -0.35
CA ALA A 81 16.17 0.17 0.84
C ALA A 81 17.24 1.27 0.95
N ASP A 82 17.87 1.66 -0.16
CA ASP A 82 18.87 2.73 -0.21
C ASP A 82 18.26 4.10 0.14
N ALA A 83 17.09 4.44 -0.43
CA ALA A 83 16.35 5.65 -0.11
C ALA A 83 15.98 5.71 1.38
N ARG A 84 15.42 4.61 1.91
CA ARG A 84 15.09 4.47 3.34
C ARG A 84 16.33 4.61 4.23
N ALA A 85 17.46 4.01 3.85
CA ALA A 85 18.71 4.08 4.59
C ALA A 85 19.38 5.47 4.51
N ALA A 86 19.18 6.21 3.43
CA ALA A 86 19.60 7.60 3.33
C ALA A 86 18.79 8.48 4.30
N GLY A 87 17.47 8.34 4.30
CA GLY A 87 16.56 9.06 5.20
C GLY A 87 16.84 8.79 6.67
N SER A 88 17.03 7.51 7.02
CA SER A 88 17.34 7.09 8.40
C SER A 88 18.66 7.65 8.93
N ARG A 89 19.57 8.06 8.03
CA ARG A 89 20.83 8.76 8.36
C ARG A 89 20.66 10.28 8.45
N GLY A 90 19.44 10.80 8.38
CA GLY A 90 19.14 12.23 8.40
C GLY A 90 19.47 12.96 7.11
N ARG A 91 19.56 12.25 5.97
CA ARG A 91 19.73 12.88 4.66
C ARG A 91 18.39 13.04 4.00
N ARG A 92 18.01 14.27 3.68
CA ARG A 92 16.85 14.57 2.83
C ARG A 92 17.18 14.42 1.36
N ALA A 93 16.15 14.16 0.57
CA ALA A 93 16.28 14.20 -0.88
C ALA A 93 16.69 15.61 -1.31
N ASP A 94 17.56 15.69 -2.33
CA ASP A 94 17.87 16.99 -2.92
C ASP A 94 16.71 17.40 -3.82
N LEU A 95 15.84 18.28 -3.29
CA LEU A 95 14.71 18.83 -4.02
C LEU A 95 15.11 19.88 -5.05
N ARG A 96 16.42 20.16 -5.21
CA ARG A 96 16.89 21.09 -6.23
C ARG A 96 16.61 20.47 -7.61
N PRO A 97 15.85 21.18 -8.46
CA PRO A 97 15.61 20.71 -9.80
C PRO A 97 16.93 20.61 -10.55
N ALA A 98 17.06 19.59 -11.40
CA ALA A 98 18.21 19.49 -12.28
C ALA A 98 18.35 20.78 -13.12
N PRO A 99 19.57 21.24 -13.43
CA PRO A 99 19.76 22.41 -14.29
C PRO A 99 18.98 22.26 -15.60
N GLY A 100 18.09 23.23 -15.89
CA GLY A 100 17.22 23.22 -17.08
C GLY A 100 15.92 22.41 -16.94
N ALA A 101 15.60 21.87 -15.77
CA ALA A 101 14.34 21.16 -15.55
C ALA A 101 13.15 22.12 -15.42
N ASP A 102 12.05 21.77 -16.10
CA ASP A 102 10.76 22.43 -15.93
C ASP A 102 10.08 21.91 -14.66
N THR A 103 10.24 22.66 -13.57
CA THR A 103 9.74 22.31 -12.24
C THR A 103 8.22 22.16 -12.17
N VAL A 104 7.50 22.94 -12.97
CA VAL A 104 6.03 22.90 -13.04
C VAL A 104 5.62 21.62 -13.73
N ARG A 105 6.21 21.32 -14.89
CA ARG A 105 5.96 20.08 -15.63
C ARG A 105 6.18 18.85 -14.75
N GLU A 106 7.34 18.74 -14.11
CA GLU A 106 7.63 17.57 -13.28
C GLU A 106 6.65 17.45 -12.10
N ARG A 107 6.19 18.57 -11.53
CA ARG A 107 5.12 18.60 -10.50
C ARG A 107 3.82 18.06 -11.03
N VAL A 108 3.39 18.49 -12.21
CA VAL A 108 2.19 17.94 -12.84
C VAL A 108 2.36 16.45 -13.17
N GLN A 109 3.54 16.00 -13.64
CA GLN A 109 3.82 14.57 -13.85
C GLN A 109 3.65 13.75 -12.56
N SER A 110 4.05 14.32 -11.42
CA SER A 110 3.89 13.65 -10.12
C SER A 110 2.42 13.54 -9.72
N TRP A 111 1.62 14.59 -9.99
CA TRP A 111 0.17 14.54 -9.77
C TRP A 111 -0.51 13.51 -10.66
N VAL A 112 -0.14 13.42 -11.95
CA VAL A 112 -0.64 12.37 -12.84
C VAL A 112 -0.27 10.98 -12.29
N ALA A 113 0.97 10.77 -11.87
CA ALA A 113 1.41 9.49 -11.30
C ALA A 113 0.70 9.14 -9.98
N ASP A 114 0.37 10.14 -9.15
CA ASP A 114 -0.40 9.98 -7.92
C ASP A 114 -1.86 9.58 -8.21
N ASP A 115 -2.52 10.27 -9.15
CA ASP A 115 -3.90 9.95 -9.57
C ASP A 115 -3.98 8.55 -10.19
N VAL A 116 -3.03 8.23 -11.09
CA VAL A 116 -2.98 6.93 -11.76
C VAL A 116 -2.67 5.80 -10.79
N TRP A 117 -1.80 6.01 -9.81
CA TRP A 117 -1.61 5.05 -8.73
C TRP A 117 -2.89 4.83 -7.94
N GLN A 118 -3.56 5.91 -7.53
CA GLN A 118 -4.79 5.83 -6.74
C GLN A 118 -5.88 5.06 -7.49
N MET A 119 -6.05 5.30 -8.80
CA MET A 119 -6.99 4.54 -9.63
C MET A 119 -6.67 3.05 -9.69
N GLN A 120 -5.40 2.69 -9.90
CA GLN A 120 -5.00 1.28 -9.94
C GLN A 120 -5.19 0.59 -8.60
N HIS A 121 -4.86 1.28 -7.51
CA HIS A 121 -5.05 0.77 -6.17
C HIS A 121 -6.54 0.62 -5.83
N MET A 122 -7.39 1.58 -6.22
CA MET A 122 -8.85 1.44 -6.12
C MET A 122 -9.35 0.22 -6.91
N ALA A 123 -8.90 0.03 -8.15
CA ALA A 123 -9.27 -1.14 -8.94
C ALA A 123 -8.82 -2.47 -8.29
N ALA A 124 -7.61 -2.52 -7.75
CA ALA A 124 -7.09 -3.69 -7.04
C ALA A 124 -7.89 -3.99 -5.76
N ILE A 125 -8.22 -2.96 -4.98
CA ILE A 125 -9.06 -3.07 -3.77
C ILE A 125 -10.46 -3.57 -4.12
N ASP A 126 -11.12 -3.02 -5.15
CA ASP A 126 -12.46 -3.44 -5.59
C ASP A 126 -12.47 -4.91 -6.03
N VAL A 127 -11.48 -5.34 -6.81
CA VAL A 127 -11.35 -6.73 -7.25
C VAL A 127 -11.08 -7.67 -6.07
N ALA A 128 -10.15 -7.32 -5.17
CA ALA A 128 -9.85 -8.11 -3.98
C ALA A 128 -11.08 -8.20 -3.05
N HIS A 129 -11.80 -7.09 -2.88
CA HIS A 129 -13.00 -7.00 -2.05
C HIS A 129 -14.11 -7.93 -2.56
N ARG A 130 -14.41 -7.87 -3.87
CA ARG A 130 -15.41 -8.75 -4.51
C ARG A 130 -15.05 -10.23 -4.43
N MET A 131 -13.78 -10.59 -4.65
CA MET A 131 -13.37 -12.00 -4.57
C MET A 131 -13.51 -12.56 -3.16
N ARG A 132 -13.24 -11.75 -2.13
CA ARG A 132 -13.44 -12.17 -0.74
C ARG A 132 -14.92 -12.28 -0.39
N ALA A 133 -15.78 -11.40 -0.90
CA ALA A 133 -17.23 -11.52 -0.73
C ALA A 133 -17.82 -12.81 -1.36
N VAL A 134 -17.14 -13.41 -2.34
CA VAL A 134 -17.53 -14.69 -2.94
C VAL A 134 -17.01 -15.89 -2.14
N THR A 135 -15.85 -15.76 -1.50
CA THR A 135 -15.17 -16.88 -0.81
C THR A 135 -15.54 -16.96 0.67
N ASP A 136 -15.69 -15.81 1.32
CA ASP A 136 -16.17 -15.68 2.69
C ASP A 136 -17.66 -15.37 2.66
N ALA A 137 -18.45 -15.96 3.57
CA ALA A 137 -19.86 -15.59 3.71
C ALA A 137 -19.96 -14.07 3.90
N PRO A 138 -20.62 -13.33 2.98
CA PRO A 138 -20.55 -11.88 2.97
C PRO A 138 -21.14 -11.36 4.28
N ARG A 139 -20.28 -10.76 5.12
CA ARG A 139 -20.72 -10.15 6.39
C ARG A 139 -21.57 -8.91 6.16
N PHE A 140 -21.45 -8.26 4.99
CA PHE A 140 -22.23 -7.09 4.62
C PHE A 140 -22.21 -6.88 3.09
N GLU A 141 -23.38 -6.61 2.49
CA GLU A 141 -23.45 -6.17 1.08
C GLU A 141 -23.25 -4.64 1.03
N PRO A 142 -22.39 -4.10 0.14
CA PRO A 142 -22.18 -2.66 0.08
C PRO A 142 -23.46 -1.91 -0.31
N GLU A 143 -23.78 -0.85 0.44
CA GLU A 143 -24.87 0.06 0.10
C GLU A 143 -24.73 0.59 -1.35
N PRO A 144 -25.78 0.55 -2.19
CA PRO A 144 -25.69 0.95 -3.60
C PRO A 144 -25.14 2.37 -3.81
N GLY A 145 -25.43 3.29 -2.88
CA GLY A 145 -24.91 4.66 -2.91
C GLY A 145 -23.38 4.75 -2.77
N MET A 146 -22.78 3.86 -1.97
CA MET A 146 -21.32 3.80 -1.80
C MET A 146 -20.63 3.27 -3.05
N VAL A 147 -21.20 2.22 -3.68
CA VAL A 147 -20.69 1.67 -4.94
C VAL A 147 -20.70 2.76 -6.02
N ALA A 148 -21.81 3.50 -6.14
CA ALA A 148 -21.90 4.60 -7.09
C ALA A 148 -20.90 5.73 -6.79
N GLN A 149 -20.64 6.06 -5.52
CA GLN A 149 -19.64 7.08 -5.15
C GLN A 149 -18.20 6.62 -5.42
N PHE A 150 -17.90 5.35 -5.19
CA PHE A 150 -16.61 4.75 -5.54
C PHE A 150 -16.30 4.91 -7.04
N GLU A 151 -17.28 4.61 -7.89
CA GLU A 151 -17.15 4.77 -9.35
C GLU A 151 -17.04 6.25 -9.78
N ARG A 152 -17.75 7.16 -9.11
CA ARG A 152 -17.59 8.62 -9.32
C ARG A 152 -16.18 9.08 -8.97
N ASN A 153 -15.64 8.63 -7.85
CA ASN A 153 -14.28 8.96 -7.43
C ASN A 153 -13.22 8.46 -8.43
N LEU A 154 -13.35 7.21 -8.90
CA LEU A 154 -12.50 6.66 -9.96
C LEU A 154 -12.56 7.50 -11.24
N SER A 155 -13.77 7.88 -11.65
CA SER A 155 -13.99 8.69 -12.86
C SER A 155 -13.40 10.09 -12.74
N ALA A 156 -13.55 10.72 -11.57
CA ALA A 156 -12.99 12.04 -11.29
C ALA A 156 -11.46 12.04 -11.38
N LEU A 157 -10.80 11.04 -10.77
CA LEU A 157 -9.35 10.86 -10.87
C LEU A 157 -8.90 10.63 -12.31
N TRP A 158 -9.63 9.82 -13.07
CA TRP A 158 -9.31 9.54 -14.48
C TRP A 158 -9.37 10.80 -15.34
N ILE A 159 -10.45 11.59 -15.20
CA ILE A 159 -10.62 12.85 -15.93
C ILE A 159 -9.50 13.82 -15.56
N ARG A 160 -9.19 13.98 -14.26
CA ARG A 160 -8.11 14.88 -13.82
C ARG A 160 -6.76 14.44 -14.38
N ALA A 161 -6.41 13.16 -14.23
CA ALA A 161 -5.15 12.63 -14.72
C ALA A 161 -5.00 12.79 -16.24
N GLY A 162 -6.07 12.55 -17.00
CA GLY A 162 -6.10 12.76 -18.46
C GLY A 162 -5.89 14.22 -18.84
N ASN A 163 -6.66 15.14 -18.23
CA ASN A 163 -6.52 16.57 -18.48
C ASN A 163 -5.12 17.10 -18.14
N LEU A 164 -4.53 16.62 -17.05
CA LEU A 164 -3.17 17.00 -16.66
C LEU A 164 -2.12 16.44 -17.61
N ALA A 165 -2.26 15.18 -18.03
CA ALA A 165 -1.38 14.55 -18.99
C ALA A 165 -1.43 15.27 -20.35
N ASP A 166 -2.62 15.63 -20.83
CA ASP A 166 -2.82 16.38 -22.06
C ASP A 166 -2.26 17.80 -21.94
N ALA A 167 -2.51 18.49 -20.83
CA ALA A 167 -2.06 19.87 -20.62
C ALA A 167 -0.53 20.00 -20.67
N ILE A 168 0.20 19.02 -20.14
CA ILE A 168 1.66 19.00 -20.26
C ILE A 168 2.14 18.31 -21.53
N GLY A 169 1.27 17.65 -22.31
CA GLY A 169 1.71 16.78 -23.40
C GLY A 169 2.65 15.67 -22.91
N LEU A 170 2.18 14.91 -21.92
CA LEU A 170 2.92 13.80 -21.31
C LEU A 170 3.34 12.79 -22.37
N THR A 171 4.63 12.45 -22.38
CA THR A 171 5.21 11.55 -23.37
C THR A 171 5.16 10.08 -22.94
N VAL A 172 5.35 9.16 -23.89
CA VAL A 172 5.46 7.72 -23.62
C VAL A 172 6.64 7.40 -22.68
N ALA A 173 7.75 8.13 -22.83
CA ALA A 173 8.94 7.95 -21.99
C ALA A 173 8.70 8.44 -20.55
N GLU A 174 8.08 9.61 -20.37
CA GLU A 174 7.74 10.16 -19.04
C GLU A 174 6.73 9.27 -18.32
N SER A 175 5.78 8.70 -19.06
CA SER A 175 4.73 7.82 -18.53
C SER A 175 5.14 6.35 -18.35
N ALA A 176 6.38 6.00 -18.68
CA ALA A 176 6.89 4.65 -18.50
C ALA A 176 6.76 4.21 -17.04
N GLY A 177 6.05 3.10 -16.81
CA GLY A 177 5.82 2.52 -15.48
C GLY A 177 4.78 3.26 -14.61
N MET A 178 4.11 4.31 -15.10
CA MET A 178 3.08 5.01 -14.30
C MET A 178 1.85 4.12 -14.04
N TRP A 179 1.52 3.24 -14.98
CA TRP A 179 0.45 2.25 -14.84
C TRP A 179 0.87 0.87 -15.32
N ALA A 180 0.23 -0.14 -14.74
CA ALA A 180 0.32 -1.54 -15.10
C ALA A 180 -0.14 -1.77 -16.53
N ARG A 181 0.70 -2.46 -17.31
CA ARG A 181 0.44 -2.79 -18.72
C ARG A 181 0.31 -4.29 -18.94
N THR A 182 0.87 -5.09 -18.05
CA THR A 182 0.88 -6.55 -18.14
C THR A 182 0.13 -7.18 -16.96
N SER A 183 -0.20 -8.47 -17.09
CA SER A 183 -0.74 -9.23 -15.96
C SER A 183 0.23 -9.30 -14.78
N SER A 184 1.55 -9.36 -15.02
CA SER A 184 2.54 -9.39 -13.94
C SER A 184 2.64 -8.05 -13.20
N ASP A 185 2.43 -6.92 -13.87
CA ASP A 185 2.31 -5.61 -13.21
C ASP A 185 1.10 -5.59 -12.27
N TRP A 186 -0.06 -6.04 -12.76
CA TRP A 186 -1.27 -6.12 -11.95
C TRP A 186 -1.15 -7.11 -10.79
N GLN A 187 -0.48 -8.25 -11.00
CA GLN A 187 -0.19 -9.21 -9.93
C GLN A 187 0.62 -8.57 -8.81
N ARG A 188 1.66 -7.78 -9.11
CA ARG A 188 2.43 -7.05 -8.09
C ARG A 188 1.58 -6.06 -7.30
N ILE A 189 0.69 -5.33 -7.97
CA ILE A 189 -0.23 -4.39 -7.29
C ILE A 189 -1.19 -5.17 -6.38
N LEU A 190 -1.75 -6.28 -6.86
CA LEU A 190 -2.64 -7.15 -6.07
C LEU A 190 -1.91 -7.83 -4.91
N ASP A 191 -0.68 -8.30 -5.10
CA ASP A 191 0.18 -8.86 -4.05
C ASP A 191 0.44 -7.82 -2.97
N ALA A 192 0.91 -6.62 -3.35
CA ALA A 192 1.16 -5.54 -2.41
C ALA A 192 -0.12 -5.16 -1.64
N THR A 193 -1.27 -5.12 -2.32
CA THR A 193 -2.56 -4.81 -1.68
C THR A 193 -2.97 -5.90 -0.70
N THR A 194 -2.94 -7.17 -1.11
CA THR A 194 -3.41 -8.30 -0.29
C THR A 194 -2.46 -8.67 0.85
N GLN A 195 -1.17 -8.36 0.73
CA GLN A 195 -0.19 -8.49 1.82
C GLN A 195 -0.31 -7.36 2.84
N THR A 196 -0.73 -6.16 2.41
CA THR A 196 -0.84 -4.98 3.30
C THR A 196 -2.14 -4.98 4.09
N TYR A 197 -3.25 -5.43 3.49
CA TYR A 197 -4.58 -5.33 4.07
C TYR A 197 -5.20 -6.70 4.35
N ASP A 198 -5.56 -6.93 5.62
CA ASP A 198 -6.46 -8.03 5.99
C ASP A 198 -7.91 -7.75 5.54
N ASN A 199 -8.84 -8.66 5.84
CA ASN A 199 -10.24 -8.54 5.42
C ASN A 199 -10.90 -7.24 5.91
N GLN A 200 -10.64 -6.87 7.17
CA GLN A 200 -11.27 -5.71 7.78
C GLN A 200 -10.64 -4.43 7.21
N ALA A 201 -9.31 -4.38 7.12
CA ALA A 201 -8.60 -3.25 6.54
C ALA A 201 -8.95 -3.04 5.07
N LEU A 202 -9.22 -4.11 4.31
CA LEU A 202 -9.67 -4.05 2.93
C LEU A 202 -11.06 -3.40 2.81
N GLU A 203 -12.02 -3.82 3.65
CA GLU A 203 -13.36 -3.22 3.75
C GLU A 203 -13.27 -1.74 4.13
N GLU A 204 -12.49 -1.41 5.17
CA GLU A 204 -12.27 -0.04 5.62
C GLU A 204 -11.67 0.82 4.49
N ARG A 205 -10.68 0.30 3.78
CA ARG A 205 -10.04 1.01 2.67
C ARG A 205 -10.99 1.20 1.49
N TRP A 206 -11.80 0.20 1.16
CA TRP A 206 -12.84 0.33 0.14
C TRP A 206 -13.85 1.43 0.51
N ARG A 207 -14.29 1.47 1.77
CA ARG A 207 -15.20 2.52 2.28
C ARG A 207 -14.56 3.91 2.25
N VAL A 208 -13.28 4.02 2.58
CA VAL A 208 -12.53 5.29 2.45
C VAL A 208 -12.55 5.77 0.99
N TYR A 209 -12.32 4.87 0.04
CA TYR A 209 -12.40 5.18 -1.39
C TYR A 209 -13.81 5.45 -1.89
N ALA A 210 -14.85 5.02 -1.18
CA ALA A 210 -16.24 5.35 -1.48
C ALA A 210 -16.70 6.69 -0.85
N ARG A 211 -15.84 7.45 -0.16
CA ARG A 211 -16.22 8.75 0.42
C ARG A 211 -16.20 9.89 -0.62
N PRO A 212 -17.12 10.87 -0.57
CA PRO A 212 -17.14 12.01 -1.51
C PRO A 212 -15.92 12.96 -1.46
N GLY A 213 -15.05 12.82 -0.46
CA GLY A 213 -13.89 13.70 -0.27
C GLY A 213 -12.90 13.65 -1.44
N ILE A 214 -12.79 12.52 -2.15
CA ILE A 214 -11.89 12.38 -3.31
C ILE A 214 -12.40 13.25 -4.47
N GLU A 215 -13.64 13.05 -4.89
CA GLU A 215 -14.29 13.87 -5.93
C GLU A 215 -14.24 15.37 -5.58
N THR A 216 -14.55 15.72 -4.33
CA THR A 216 -14.51 17.12 -3.86
C THR A 216 -13.10 17.72 -3.97
N SER A 217 -12.06 16.96 -3.59
CA SER A 217 -10.67 17.42 -3.74
C SER A 217 -10.29 17.57 -5.21
N VAL A 218 -10.65 16.59 -6.04
CA VAL A 218 -10.39 16.60 -7.48
C VAL A 218 -10.96 17.85 -8.15
N MET A 219 -12.21 18.19 -7.86
CA MET A 219 -12.88 19.36 -8.44
C MET A 219 -12.26 20.69 -7.97
N ARG A 220 -11.88 20.77 -6.69
CA ARG A 220 -11.15 21.92 -6.14
C ARG A 220 -9.79 22.09 -6.83
N ASP A 221 -9.03 21.02 -6.97
CA ASP A 221 -7.69 21.05 -7.54
C ASP A 221 -7.72 21.35 -9.04
N ALA A 222 -8.68 20.78 -9.78
CA ALA A 222 -8.84 21.06 -11.21
C ALA A 222 -9.02 22.57 -11.46
N THR A 223 -9.81 23.25 -10.62
CA THR A 223 -10.00 24.71 -10.69
C THR A 223 -8.70 25.48 -10.43
N ALA A 224 -7.85 24.99 -9.54
CA ALA A 224 -6.57 25.62 -9.22
C ALA A 224 -5.51 25.40 -10.32
N ILE A 225 -5.59 24.27 -11.04
CA ILE A 225 -4.60 23.88 -12.06
C ILE A 225 -4.90 24.52 -13.43
N THR A 226 -6.17 24.67 -13.81
CA THR A 226 -6.55 25.39 -15.05
C THR A 226 -6.05 26.84 -15.07
N LEU A 227 -5.79 27.45 -13.91
CA LEU A 227 -5.20 28.78 -13.79
C LEU A 227 -3.67 28.83 -13.97
N ARG A 228 -3.00 27.67 -14.05
CA ARG A 228 -1.54 27.56 -13.89
C ARG A 228 -0.80 26.85 -15.03
N VAL A 229 -1.51 26.19 -15.94
CA VAL A 229 -0.90 25.39 -17.01
C VAL A 229 -1.43 25.84 -18.36
N ASP A 230 -0.54 26.36 -19.20
CA ASP A 230 -0.84 26.57 -20.61
C ASP A 230 -0.74 25.24 -21.35
N ALA A 231 -1.78 24.88 -22.11
CA ALA A 231 -1.86 23.61 -22.80
C ALA A 231 -0.77 23.49 -23.88
N ALA A 232 0.12 22.52 -23.72
CA ALA A 232 1.12 22.18 -24.74
C ALA A 232 0.53 21.18 -25.75
N PRO A 233 0.58 21.45 -27.06
CA PRO A 233 0.17 20.46 -28.05
C PRO A 233 1.11 19.25 -28.02
N ALA A 234 0.55 18.06 -27.82
CA ALA A 234 1.29 16.79 -27.87
C ALA A 234 1.12 16.12 -29.24
N GLU A 235 2.23 15.75 -29.88
CA GLU A 235 2.19 15.03 -31.16
C GLU A 235 1.63 13.59 -31.00
N HIS A 236 1.81 12.98 -29.83
CA HIS A 236 1.35 11.63 -29.51
C HIS A 236 0.77 11.57 -28.09
N PRO A 237 -0.54 11.84 -27.91
CA PRO A 237 -1.13 11.88 -26.59
C PRO A 237 -1.09 10.51 -25.93
N VAL A 238 -0.55 10.47 -24.72
CA VAL A 238 -0.58 9.29 -23.85
C VAL A 238 -2.01 9.02 -23.41
N ARG A 239 -2.48 7.78 -23.60
CA ARG A 239 -3.81 7.36 -23.17
C ARG A 239 -3.74 6.62 -21.84
N ILE A 240 -4.22 7.27 -20.78
CA ILE A 240 -4.40 6.63 -19.47
C ILE A 240 -5.56 5.62 -19.57
N PRO A 241 -5.38 4.35 -19.15
CA PRO A 241 -6.43 3.34 -19.19
C PRO A 241 -7.70 3.79 -18.46
N THR A 242 -8.86 3.44 -19.00
CA THR A 242 -10.14 3.77 -18.34
C THR A 242 -10.28 2.98 -17.04
N PRO A 243 -11.04 3.49 -16.05
CA PRO A 243 -11.29 2.75 -14.81
C PRO A 243 -11.88 1.34 -15.04
N HIS A 244 -12.75 1.20 -16.05
CA HIS A 244 -13.28 -0.10 -16.44
C HIS A 244 -12.17 -1.03 -16.96
N ALA A 245 -11.29 -0.56 -17.86
CA ALA A 245 -10.18 -1.35 -18.36
C ALA A 245 -9.22 -1.78 -17.23
N MET A 246 -8.94 -0.89 -16.27
CA MET A 246 -8.12 -1.20 -15.10
C MET A 246 -8.73 -2.30 -14.24
N LYS A 247 -10.02 -2.21 -13.89
CA LYS A 247 -10.72 -3.24 -13.11
C LYS A 247 -10.75 -4.58 -13.84
N THR A 248 -11.03 -4.57 -15.15
CA THR A 248 -11.02 -5.79 -15.97
C THR A 248 -9.64 -6.44 -16.01
N ALA A 249 -8.57 -5.65 -16.20
CA ALA A 249 -7.20 -6.16 -16.21
C ALA A 249 -6.77 -6.70 -14.83
N ALA A 250 -7.12 -6.00 -13.75
CA ALA A 250 -6.89 -6.46 -12.39
C ALA A 250 -7.63 -7.78 -12.09
N ALA A 251 -8.90 -7.88 -12.47
CA ALA A 251 -9.69 -9.11 -12.32
C ALA A 251 -9.08 -10.28 -13.10
N ALA A 252 -8.69 -10.06 -14.37
CA ALA A 252 -8.04 -11.07 -15.19
C ALA A 252 -6.71 -11.53 -14.59
N ALA A 253 -5.90 -10.61 -14.06
CA ALA A 253 -4.63 -10.91 -13.40
C ALA A 253 -4.83 -11.71 -12.11
N LEU A 254 -5.86 -11.41 -11.33
CA LEU A 254 -6.20 -12.14 -10.11
C LEU A 254 -6.66 -13.57 -10.42
N LEU A 255 -7.51 -13.75 -11.44
CA LEU A 255 -7.99 -15.06 -11.87
C LEU A 255 -6.89 -15.92 -12.51
N SER A 256 -5.91 -15.27 -13.13
CA SER A 256 -4.74 -15.95 -13.73
C SER A 256 -3.65 -16.25 -12.71
N ARG A 257 -3.84 -15.90 -11.42
CA ARG A 257 -2.87 -16.21 -10.38
C ARG A 257 -2.84 -17.73 -10.20
N PRO A 258 -1.66 -18.38 -10.32
CA PRO A 258 -1.55 -19.80 -10.03
C PRO A 258 -2.00 -20.02 -8.58
N ALA A 259 -2.83 -21.05 -8.36
CA ALA A 259 -3.31 -21.46 -7.05
C ALA A 259 -2.12 -21.93 -6.18
N THR A 260 -1.36 -20.97 -5.65
CA THR A 260 -0.21 -21.23 -4.80
C THR A 260 -0.76 -21.33 -3.39
N GLY A 261 -1.39 -22.46 -3.08
CA GLY A 261 -2.12 -22.63 -1.81
C GLY A 261 -2.80 -23.97 -1.58
N ALA A 262 -2.44 -25.04 -2.30
CA ALA A 262 -2.87 -26.39 -1.93
C ALA A 262 -1.82 -27.18 -1.12
N ASP A 263 -0.54 -26.77 -1.08
CA ASP A 263 0.52 -27.53 -0.41
C ASP A 263 1.53 -26.63 0.33
N THR A 264 1.20 -26.22 1.56
CA THR A 264 2.21 -25.92 2.61
C THR A 264 1.73 -26.35 4.00
N GLY A 265 0.83 -27.32 4.09
CA GLY A 265 0.53 -28.01 5.34
C GLY A 265 1.69 -28.90 5.79
N ALA A 266 2.34 -29.59 4.84
CA ALA A 266 3.52 -30.41 5.10
C ALA A 266 4.72 -29.56 5.57
N ASP A 267 4.92 -28.41 4.93
CA ASP A 267 6.06 -27.53 5.17
C ASP A 267 5.96 -26.74 6.49
N ALA A 268 4.74 -26.50 6.98
CA ALA A 268 4.49 -25.86 8.27
C ALA A 268 4.63 -26.85 9.44
N ILE A 269 4.30 -28.14 9.23
CA ILE A 269 4.46 -29.20 10.23
C ILE A 269 5.96 -29.53 10.40
N ASP A 270 6.72 -29.61 9.32
CA ASP A 270 8.18 -29.83 9.38
C ASP A 270 8.93 -28.65 10.02
N ARG A 271 8.40 -27.43 9.93
CA ARG A 271 8.96 -26.23 10.59
C ARG A 271 8.53 -26.07 12.05
N ALA A 272 7.44 -26.70 12.47
CA ALA A 272 6.91 -26.61 13.84
C ALA A 272 7.51 -27.68 14.78
N LEU A 273 8.22 -28.68 14.24
CA LEU A 273 8.94 -29.67 15.04
C LEU A 273 10.37 -29.19 15.30
N PRO A 274 10.80 -29.00 16.56
CA PRO A 274 12.19 -28.70 16.87
C PRO A 274 13.07 -29.87 16.41
N ALA A 275 14.16 -29.55 15.70
CA ALA A 275 15.09 -30.53 15.11
C ALA A 275 15.84 -31.41 16.14
N GLU A 276 15.67 -31.14 17.43
CA GLU A 276 16.26 -31.91 18.53
C GLU A 276 15.22 -32.06 19.65
N ALA A 277 14.18 -32.85 19.39
CA ALA A 277 13.49 -33.52 20.49
C ALA A 277 14.39 -34.68 20.94
N ASP A 278 15.18 -34.44 21.98
CA ASP A 278 15.94 -35.50 22.64
C ASP A 278 14.98 -36.56 23.19
N HIS A 279 14.83 -37.66 22.45
CA HIS A 279 13.93 -38.76 22.80
C HIS A 279 14.49 -39.65 23.93
N THR A 280 15.62 -39.29 24.55
CA THR A 280 16.29 -40.13 25.55
C THR A 280 16.04 -39.74 27.01
N HIS A 281 15.31 -38.65 27.28
CA HIS A 281 14.97 -38.24 28.64
C HIS A 281 13.45 -38.26 28.89
N TRP A 282 12.93 -39.44 29.20
CA TRP A 282 11.68 -39.60 29.94
C TRP A 282 12.01 -39.74 31.42
N ASP A 283 12.29 -38.64 32.13
CA ASP A 283 12.23 -38.66 33.60
C ASP A 283 10.77 -38.59 34.03
N THR A 284 10.16 -39.78 34.15
CA THR A 284 8.93 -39.96 34.90
C THR A 284 9.23 -39.74 36.38
N ALA A 285 8.97 -38.51 36.86
CA ALA A 285 8.80 -38.28 38.28
C ALA A 285 7.69 -39.20 38.81
N THR A 286 8.08 -40.20 39.60
CA THR A 286 7.17 -41.15 40.23
C THR A 286 6.36 -40.43 41.31
N PRO A 287 5.02 -40.30 41.18
CA PRO A 287 4.22 -39.72 42.24
C PRO A 287 4.15 -40.71 43.40
N THR A 288 4.81 -40.41 44.50
CA THR A 288 4.68 -41.18 45.75
C THR A 288 3.49 -40.60 46.51
N GLY A 289 2.34 -41.27 46.47
CA GLY A 289 1.17 -40.88 47.26
C GLY A 289 -0.12 -41.50 46.76
N LEU A 290 -0.49 -42.66 47.32
CA LEU A 290 -1.83 -43.23 47.24
C LEU A 290 -2.82 -42.39 48.05
N PRO A 291 -3.95 -41.93 47.47
CA PRO A 291 -5.14 -41.62 48.23
C PRO A 291 -5.99 -42.88 48.39
N SER A 292 -6.16 -43.31 49.64
CA SER A 292 -7.02 -44.42 50.03
C SER A 292 -8.49 -44.14 49.68
N HIS A 293 -9.11 -45.06 48.94
CA HIS A 293 -10.57 -45.18 48.87
C HIS A 293 -11.11 -45.80 50.17
N PRO A 294 -12.27 -45.33 50.63
CA PRO A 294 -13.28 -46.23 51.16
C PRO A 294 -14.56 -46.08 50.34
N GLY A 295 -14.93 -47.15 49.64
CA GLY A 295 -16.30 -47.33 49.22
C GLY A 295 -17.15 -47.73 50.41
N HIS A 296 -18.42 -47.32 50.43
CA HIS A 296 -19.51 -48.27 50.65
C HIS A 296 -20.84 -47.70 50.16
N ASN A 297 -21.61 -48.65 49.65
CA ASN A 297 -22.89 -48.58 48.99
C ASN A 297 -24.01 -48.38 50.02
N HIS A 298 -25.08 -47.65 49.69
CA HIS A 298 -26.47 -48.12 49.87
C HIS A 298 -27.51 -47.08 49.40
N ASP A 299 -28.17 -47.47 48.32
CA ASP A 299 -29.61 -47.45 48.02
C ASP A 299 -30.56 -47.13 49.20
N ALA A 300 -31.50 -46.18 49.00
CA ALA A 300 -32.92 -46.24 49.42
C ALA A 300 -33.63 -44.88 49.28
N GLY A 301 -34.69 -44.84 48.46
CA GLY A 301 -36.03 -44.46 48.94
C GLY A 301 -36.51 -43.00 48.89
N THR A 302 -37.43 -42.77 47.94
CA THR A 302 -38.81 -42.26 48.16
C THR A 302 -39.07 -40.80 48.55
N GLN A 303 -39.83 -40.13 47.66
CA GLN A 303 -40.86 -39.09 47.81
C GLN A 303 -40.95 -38.26 49.10
N LEU A 304 -41.03 -36.94 48.93
CA LEU A 304 -42.22 -36.11 49.21
C LEU A 304 -42.19 -34.82 48.37
#